data_AF-A0A662GT07-F1
#
_entry.id   AF-A0A662GT07-F1
#
_cell.length_a   1.000
_cell.length_b   1.000
_cell.length_c   1.000
_cell.angle_alpha   90.00
_cell.angle_beta   90.00
_cell.angle_gamma   90.00
#
_symmetry.space_group_name_H-M   'P 1'
#
loop_
_entity.id
_entity.type
_entity.pdbx_description
1 polymer ?
#
loop_
_entity_poly.entity_id
_entity_poly.type
_entity_poly.pdbx_seq_one_letter_code
_entity_poly.pdbx_strand_id
1 'polypeptide(L)'
;MFRGPPRLIYVRWIGALCSFAPLLLFILLSALLRILTFEAFMWAFLRFSPMILFGYFLDVIYKHIPKVSKSRYPIVQIIAGWLISFPLSQMIGEFLYYLIIRDPSYLILYSQDIVGTLLGLILLGLIYSFFFYSVYMIFLRWYLVRKLEPYMKSRQEAKPTPPSKKKKKPKEKKTSS
;
A
#
# COMPACT_ATOMS: atom_id res chain seq x y z
N MET A 1 4.53 28.77 -7.76
CA MET A 1 4.74 27.96 -6.54
C MET A 1 4.18 26.56 -6.75
N PHE A 2 5.04 25.59 -7.12
CA PHE A 2 4.68 24.17 -7.08
C PHE A 2 4.58 23.74 -5.62
N ARG A 3 3.38 23.82 -5.04
CA ARG A 3 3.09 23.15 -3.76
C ARG A 3 3.33 21.66 -4.02
N GLY A 4 4.42 21.14 -3.46
CA GLY A 4 4.69 19.71 -3.58
C GLY A 4 3.51 18.90 -3.04
N PRO A 5 3.32 17.68 -3.55
CA PRO A 5 2.12 16.90 -3.27
C PRO A 5 1.91 16.77 -1.75
N PRO A 6 0.65 16.85 -1.29
CA PRO A 6 0.33 16.71 0.13
C PRO A 6 0.90 15.39 0.65
N ARG A 7 1.35 15.39 1.92
CA ARG A 7 1.83 14.18 2.58
C ARG A 7 0.75 13.11 2.49
N LEU A 8 1.09 11.98 1.91
CA LEU A 8 0.15 10.89 1.70
C LEU A 8 -0.13 10.24 3.05
N ILE A 9 -1.38 10.34 3.51
CA ILE A 9 -1.80 9.69 4.76
C ILE A 9 -1.88 8.19 4.48
N TYR A 10 -1.08 7.42 5.21
CA TYR A 10 -1.08 5.97 5.10
C TYR A 10 -2.40 5.40 5.61
N VAL A 11 -3.07 4.59 4.79
CA VAL A 11 -4.34 3.95 5.13
C VAL A 11 -4.06 2.49 5.47
N ARG A 12 -4.06 2.19 6.78
CA ARG A 12 -3.64 0.89 7.32
C ARG A 12 -4.31 -0.33 6.71
N TRP A 13 -5.63 -0.28 6.52
CA TRP A 13 -6.38 -1.40 5.94
C TRP A 13 -6.04 -1.64 4.46
N ILE A 14 -5.70 -0.59 3.70
CA ILE A 14 -5.20 -0.74 2.32
C ILE A 14 -3.84 -1.44 2.37
N GLY A 15 -2.99 -1.07 3.33
CA GLY A 15 -1.72 -1.75 3.57
C GLY A 15 -1.87 -3.24 3.83
N ALA A 16 -2.78 -3.61 4.73
CA ALA A 16 -3.10 -5.02 4.99
C ALA A 16 -3.62 -5.75 3.73
N LEU A 17 -4.46 -5.09 2.92
CA LEU A 17 -4.99 -5.66 1.68
C LEU A 17 -3.87 -5.91 0.65
N CYS A 18 -2.91 -5.00 0.53
CA CYS A 18 -1.73 -5.19 -0.33
C CYS A 18 -0.91 -6.42 0.09
N SER A 19 -0.74 -6.63 1.39
CA SER A 19 -0.03 -7.80 1.92
C SER A 19 -0.85 -9.08 1.87
N PHE A 20 -2.18 -8.99 1.78
CA PHE A 20 -3.06 -10.14 1.59
C PHE A 20 -3.08 -10.65 0.14
N ALA A 21 -2.81 -9.78 -0.84
CA ALA A 21 -2.85 -10.15 -2.25
C ALA A 21 -1.92 -11.33 -2.64
N PRO A 22 -0.65 -11.40 -2.17
CA PRO A 22 0.21 -12.57 -2.39
C PRO A 22 -0.34 -13.88 -1.80
N LEU A 23 -0.93 -13.83 -0.60
CA LEU A 23 -1.56 -15.01 0.02
C LEU A 23 -2.73 -15.51 -0.83
N LEU A 24 -3.60 -14.60 -1.25
CA LEU A 24 -4.74 -14.93 -2.11
C LEU A 24 -4.28 -15.50 -3.44
N LEU A 25 -3.26 -14.89 -4.07
CA LEU A 25 -2.67 -15.40 -5.31
C LEU A 25 -2.08 -16.80 -5.12
N PHE A 26 -1.34 -17.04 -4.04
CA PHE A 26 -0.77 -18.35 -3.72
C PHE A 26 -1.86 -19.42 -3.57
N ILE A 27 -2.91 -19.14 -2.80
CA ILE A 27 -4.03 -20.07 -2.59
C ILE A 27 -4.73 -20.36 -3.91
N LEU A 28 -5.04 -19.34 -4.71
CA LEU A 28 -5.71 -19.51 -6.01
C LEU A 28 -4.87 -20.35 -6.98
N LEU A 29 -3.58 -20.04 -7.11
CA LEU A 29 -2.68 -20.80 -7.98
C LEU A 29 -2.54 -22.25 -7.51
N SER A 30 -2.38 -22.47 -6.21
CA SER A 30 -2.27 -23.82 -5.64
C SER A 30 -3.55 -24.63 -5.82
N ALA A 31 -4.71 -24.00 -5.67
CA ALA A 31 -6.02 -24.63 -5.93
C ALA A 31 -6.18 -24.99 -7.42
N LEU A 32 -5.82 -24.06 -8.32
CA LEU A 32 -5.90 -24.26 -9.77
C LEU A 32 -5.00 -25.42 -10.23
N LEU A 33 -3.79 -25.50 -9.67
CA LEU A 33 -2.82 -26.56 -9.93
C LEU A 33 -3.12 -27.87 -9.17
N ARG A 34 -4.19 -27.92 -8.35
CA ARG A 34 -4.58 -29.07 -7.52
C ARG A 34 -3.49 -29.55 -6.54
N ILE A 35 -2.63 -28.64 -6.10
CA ILE A 35 -1.57 -28.90 -5.12
C ILE A 35 -1.87 -28.28 -3.74
N LEU A 36 -3.06 -27.68 -3.56
CA LEU A 36 -3.47 -27.08 -2.30
C LEU A 36 -3.76 -28.18 -1.26
N THR A 37 -2.75 -28.53 -0.48
CA THR A 37 -2.88 -29.37 0.71
C THR A 37 -3.16 -28.52 1.96
N PHE A 38 -3.64 -29.15 3.03
CA PHE A 38 -3.79 -28.48 4.33
C PHE A 38 -2.45 -27.92 4.84
N GLU A 39 -1.37 -28.68 4.66
CA GLU A 39 -0.02 -28.25 5.04
C GLU A 39 0.42 -27.01 4.24
N ALA A 40 0.26 -27.02 2.91
CA ALA A 40 0.59 -25.87 2.07
C ALA A 40 -0.23 -24.62 2.46
N PHE A 41 -1.51 -24.80 2.78
CA PHE A 41 -2.37 -23.73 3.28
C PHE A 41 -1.87 -23.18 4.62
N MET A 42 -1.57 -24.05 5.58
CA MET A 42 -1.05 -23.66 6.90
C MET A 42 0.29 -22.91 6.79
N TRP A 43 1.21 -23.44 5.98
CA TRP A 43 2.49 -22.82 5.69
C TRP A 43 2.30 -21.41 5.12
N ALA A 44 1.45 -21.27 4.10
CA ALA A 44 1.18 -19.98 3.48
C ALA A 44 0.56 -19.01 4.48
N PHE A 45 -0.46 -19.44 5.23
CA PHE A 45 -1.13 -18.60 6.21
C PHE A 45 -0.17 -18.08 7.29
N LEU A 46 0.68 -18.95 7.83
CA LEU A 46 1.67 -18.57 8.86
C LEU A 46 2.80 -17.69 8.30
N ARG A 47 3.14 -17.84 7.03
CA ARG A 47 4.16 -17.01 6.37
C ARG A 47 3.66 -15.64 5.97
N PHE A 48 2.41 -15.54 5.49
CA PHE A 48 1.83 -14.28 5.03
C PHE A 48 1.11 -13.49 6.13
N SER A 49 0.62 -14.13 7.20
CA SER A 49 -0.07 -13.42 8.28
C SER A 49 0.79 -12.37 9.01
N PRO A 50 2.09 -12.61 9.32
CA PRO A 50 2.94 -11.57 9.87
C PRO A 50 3.12 -10.43 8.87
N MET A 51 3.27 -10.73 7.57
CA MET A 51 3.35 -9.69 6.52
C MET A 51 2.08 -8.84 6.51
N ILE A 52 0.89 -9.43 6.61
CA ILE A 52 -0.38 -8.68 6.65
C ILE A 52 -0.42 -7.76 7.87
N LEU A 53 0.02 -8.26 9.03
CA LEU A 53 0.10 -7.47 10.26
C LEU A 53 1.08 -6.29 10.13
N PHE A 54 2.29 -6.54 9.61
CA PHE A 54 3.28 -5.50 9.34
C PHE A 54 2.80 -4.50 8.28
N GLY A 55 2.09 -4.97 7.26
CA GLY A 55 1.41 -4.11 6.29
C GLY A 55 0.37 -3.21 6.94
N TYR A 56 -0.39 -3.70 7.94
CA TYR A 56 -1.32 -2.85 8.68
C TYR A 56 -0.61 -1.76 9.50
N PHE A 57 0.50 -2.11 10.16
CA PHE A 57 1.24 -1.22 11.07
C PHE A 57 2.46 -0.53 10.44
N LEU A 58 2.59 -0.55 9.12
CA LEU A 58 3.76 -0.01 8.42
C LEU A 58 4.01 1.48 8.75
N ASP A 59 2.93 2.24 9.02
CA ASP A 59 3.03 3.63 9.42
C ASP A 59 3.74 3.84 10.76
N VAL A 60 3.53 2.94 11.71
CA VAL A 60 4.19 2.99 13.00
C VAL A 60 5.69 2.76 12.79
N ILE A 61 6.05 1.83 11.92
CA ILE A 61 7.44 1.41 11.71
C ILE A 61 8.28 2.53 11.11
N TYR A 62 7.85 3.11 9.99
CA TYR A 62 8.65 4.18 9.36
C TYR A 62 8.64 5.49 10.17
N LYS A 63 7.66 5.70 11.07
CA LYS A 63 7.66 6.87 11.98
C LYS A 63 8.81 6.84 12.97
N HIS A 64 9.24 5.65 13.40
CA HIS A 64 10.37 5.48 14.31
C HIS A 64 11.74 5.69 13.63
N ILE A 65 11.78 5.80 12.30
CA ILE A 65 13.03 6.02 11.54
C ILE A 65 13.20 7.53 11.28
N PRO A 66 14.13 8.25 11.95
CA PRO A 66 14.15 9.71 12.00
C PRO A 66 14.29 10.44 10.65
N LYS A 67 15.03 9.85 9.70
CA LYS A 67 15.24 10.41 8.35
C LYS A 67 14.11 10.04 7.38
N VAL A 68 13.47 8.89 7.60
CA VAL A 68 12.44 8.34 6.70
C VAL A 68 11.07 8.94 7.02
N SER A 69 10.75 9.12 8.30
CA SER A 69 9.48 9.74 8.75
C SER A 69 9.26 11.15 8.18
N LYS A 70 10.37 11.87 7.90
CA LYS A 70 10.37 13.22 7.31
C LYS A 70 10.39 13.22 5.78
N SER A 71 10.59 12.06 5.13
CA SER A 71 10.64 11.96 3.68
C SER A 71 9.34 12.43 3.03
N ARG A 72 9.45 13.19 1.94
CA ARG A 72 8.31 13.61 1.13
C ARG A 72 7.77 12.47 0.27
N TYR A 73 8.60 11.48 -0.03
CA TYR A 73 8.30 10.43 -1.00
C TYR A 73 7.75 9.18 -0.29
N PRO A 74 6.48 8.79 -0.52
CA PRO A 74 5.88 7.63 0.13
C PRO A 74 6.61 6.32 -0.18
N ILE A 75 7.19 6.21 -1.38
CA ILE A 75 7.98 5.04 -1.78
C ILE A 75 9.19 4.82 -0.85
N VAL A 76 9.87 5.89 -0.41
CA VAL A 76 11.02 5.78 0.51
C VAL A 76 10.57 5.28 1.88
N GLN A 77 9.41 5.74 2.36
CA GLN A 77 8.82 5.29 3.62
C GLN A 77 8.44 3.81 3.58
N ILE A 78 7.82 3.39 2.48
CA ILE A 78 7.40 2.00 2.26
C ILE A 78 8.62 1.09 2.14
N ILE A 79 9.62 1.46 1.33
CA ILE A 79 10.86 0.68 1.17
C ILE A 79 11.58 0.52 2.51
N ALA A 80 11.82 1.62 3.22
CA ALA A 80 12.53 1.56 4.49
C ALA A 80 11.74 0.78 5.56
N GLY A 81 10.41 0.90 5.59
CA GLY A 81 9.57 0.11 6.48
C GLY A 81 9.68 -1.38 6.19
N TRP A 82 9.59 -1.79 4.93
CA TRP A 82 9.65 -3.19 4.52
C TRP A 82 11.06 -3.78 4.56
N LEU A 83 12.12 -2.98 4.44
CA LEU A 83 13.49 -3.45 4.60
C LEU A 83 13.72 -4.10 5.97
N ILE A 84 13.02 -3.62 7.00
CA ILE A 84 13.06 -4.15 8.37
C ILE A 84 11.92 -5.15 8.59
N SER A 85 10.71 -4.78 8.17
CA SER A 85 9.50 -5.58 8.45
C SER A 85 9.48 -6.90 7.69
N PHE A 86 10.02 -6.95 6.47
CA PHE A 86 9.98 -8.16 5.66
C PHE A 86 10.85 -9.27 6.27
N PRO A 87 12.16 -9.09 6.58
CA PRO A 87 12.94 -10.12 7.26
C PRO A 87 12.28 -10.59 8.56
N LEU A 88 11.82 -9.66 9.40
CA LEU A 88 11.14 -10.00 10.66
C LEU A 88 9.86 -10.82 10.42
N SER A 89 9.06 -10.44 9.42
CA SER A 89 7.84 -11.18 9.08
C SER A 89 8.14 -12.62 8.66
N GLN A 90 9.21 -12.84 7.87
CA GLN A 90 9.62 -14.17 7.44
C GLN A 90 10.12 -14.99 8.62
N MET A 91 10.97 -14.42 9.48
CA MET A 91 11.46 -15.09 10.67
C MET A 91 10.33 -15.50 11.62
N ILE A 92 9.36 -14.60 11.86
CA ILE A 92 8.19 -14.91 12.68
C ILE A 92 7.37 -16.03 12.05
N GLY A 93 7.14 -15.99 10.74
CA GLY A 93 6.37 -17.03 10.03
C GLY A 93 7.03 -18.41 10.13
N GLU A 94 8.32 -18.50 9.85
CA GLU A 94 9.10 -19.76 9.96
C GLU A 94 9.13 -20.27 11.40
N PHE A 95 9.31 -19.38 12.38
CA PHE A 95 9.30 -19.75 13.79
C PHE A 95 7.92 -20.27 14.24
N LEU A 96 6.83 -19.63 13.82
CA LEU A 96 5.48 -20.10 14.11
C LEU A 96 5.20 -21.46 13.45
N TYR A 97 5.67 -21.66 12.21
CA TYR A 97 5.53 -22.94 11.51
C TYR A 97 6.31 -24.06 12.22
N TYR A 98 7.54 -23.78 12.64
CA TYR A 98 8.35 -24.68 13.45
C TYR A 98 7.66 -25.09 14.75
N LEU A 99 7.01 -24.16 15.46
CA LEU A 99 6.30 -24.50 16.70
C LEU A 99 5.16 -25.50 16.49
N ILE A 100 4.58 -25.54 15.29
CA ILE A 100 3.46 -26.43 14.93
C ILE A 100 3.98 -27.77 14.43
N ILE A 101 4.92 -27.78 13.47
CA ILE A 101 5.43 -29.01 12.84
C ILE A 101 6.54 -29.68 13.66
N ARG A 102 7.27 -28.91 14.47
CA ARG A 102 8.42 -29.36 15.29
C ARG A 102 9.61 -29.87 14.48
N ASP A 103 9.69 -29.56 13.19
CA ASP A 103 10.82 -29.92 12.35
C ASP A 103 11.89 -28.81 12.34
N PRO A 104 13.09 -29.04 12.90
CA PRO A 104 14.16 -28.03 12.92
C PRO A 104 14.71 -27.68 11.54
N SER A 105 14.42 -28.46 10.49
CA SER A 105 14.87 -28.20 9.13
C SER A 105 14.50 -26.79 8.62
N TYR A 106 13.34 -26.26 9.05
CA TYR A 106 12.86 -24.92 8.70
C TYR A 106 13.69 -23.78 9.31
N LEU A 107 14.50 -24.06 10.34
CA LEU A 107 15.35 -23.06 11.00
C LEU A 107 16.83 -23.21 10.66
N ILE A 108 17.23 -24.29 9.98
CA ILE A 108 18.64 -24.59 9.66
C ILE A 108 19.30 -23.43 8.90
N LEU A 109 18.62 -22.89 7.88
CA LEU A 109 19.16 -21.79 7.06
C LEU A 109 19.53 -20.56 7.90
N TYR A 110 18.76 -20.28 8.95
CA TYR A 110 19.00 -19.18 9.89
C TYR A 110 20.17 -19.44 10.87
N SER A 111 20.72 -20.65 10.90
CA SER A 111 21.84 -21.02 11.77
C SER A 111 23.14 -21.28 10.99
N GLN A 112 23.04 -21.86 9.79
CA GLN A 112 24.19 -22.29 9.00
C GLN A 112 24.69 -21.21 8.03
N ASP A 113 23.79 -20.38 7.47
CA ASP A 113 24.15 -19.30 6.56
C ASP A 113 23.38 -18.02 6.92
N ILE A 114 23.70 -17.47 8.10
CA ILE A 114 23.05 -16.28 8.64
C ILE A 114 23.20 -15.09 7.70
N VAL A 115 24.40 -14.89 7.16
CA VAL A 115 24.71 -13.72 6.32
C VAL A 115 24.03 -13.83 4.96
N GLY A 116 24.13 -14.99 4.29
CA GLY A 116 23.46 -15.21 3.02
C GLY A 116 21.94 -15.14 3.15
N THR A 117 21.38 -15.74 4.20
CA THR A 117 19.95 -15.66 4.50
C THR A 117 19.50 -14.23 4.74
N LEU A 118 20.23 -13.44 5.53
CA LEU A 118 19.88 -12.05 5.80
C LEU A 118 19.94 -11.18 4.54
N LEU A 119 20.99 -11.33 3.72
CA LEU A 119 21.10 -10.61 2.44
C LEU A 119 19.96 -10.99 1.48
N GLY A 120 19.62 -12.28 1.40
CA GLY A 120 18.50 -12.77 0.62
C GLY A 120 17.16 -12.19 1.08
N LEU A 121 16.92 -12.13 2.40
CA LEU A 121 15.71 -11.54 2.97
C LEU A 121 15.63 -10.04 2.74
N ILE A 122 16.76 -9.31 2.80
CA ILE A 122 16.81 -7.89 2.46
C ILE A 122 16.48 -7.68 0.99
N LEU A 123 17.05 -8.49 0.09
CA LEU A 123 16.80 -8.41 -1.34
C LEU A 123 15.32 -8.71 -1.67
N LEU A 124 14.76 -9.78 -1.12
CA LEU A 124 13.33 -10.08 -1.25
C LEU A 124 12.48 -8.96 -0.65
N GLY A 125 12.88 -8.39 0.48
CA GLY A 125 12.21 -7.26 1.11
C GLY A 125 12.17 -6.03 0.20
N LEU A 126 13.25 -5.74 -0.52
CA LEU A 126 13.29 -4.67 -1.52
C LEU A 126 12.32 -4.95 -2.68
N ILE A 127 12.38 -6.13 -3.28
CA ILE A 127 11.47 -6.54 -4.37
C ILE A 127 10.01 -6.43 -3.92
N TYR A 128 9.72 -6.96 -2.73
CA TYR A 128 8.41 -6.89 -2.12
C TYR A 128 7.97 -5.46 -1.85
N SER A 129 8.87 -4.56 -1.45
CA SER A 129 8.57 -3.14 -1.24
C SER A 129 8.07 -2.46 -2.52
N PHE A 130 8.72 -2.75 -3.66
CA PHE A 130 8.29 -2.21 -4.96
C PHE A 130 6.93 -2.76 -5.39
N PHE A 131 6.73 -4.07 -5.22
CA PHE A 131 5.43 -4.70 -5.44
C PHE A 131 4.35 -4.05 -4.56
N PHE A 132 4.58 -3.98 -3.26
CA PHE A 132 3.66 -3.41 -2.28
C PHE A 132 3.31 -1.96 -2.62
N TYR A 133 4.31 -1.13 -2.91
CA TYR A 133 4.09 0.26 -3.31
C TYR A 133 3.19 0.36 -4.54
N SER A 134 3.46 -0.46 -5.57
CA SER A 134 2.71 -0.44 -6.81
C SER A 134 1.23 -0.80 -6.58
N VAL A 135 0.97 -1.90 -5.88
CA VAL A 135 -0.38 -2.36 -5.54
C VAL A 135 -1.08 -1.34 -4.62
N TYR A 136 -0.35 -0.79 -3.64
CA TYR A 136 -0.88 0.22 -2.72
C TYR A 136 -1.32 1.48 -3.45
N MET A 137 -0.53 1.98 -4.41
CA MET A 137 -0.89 3.16 -5.20
C MET A 137 -2.12 2.91 -6.07
N ILE A 138 -2.27 1.70 -6.62
CA ILE A 138 -3.48 1.31 -7.38
C ILE A 138 -4.71 1.32 -6.47
N PHE A 139 -4.68 0.64 -5.33
CA PHE A 139 -5.81 0.60 -4.40
C PHE A 139 -6.12 1.98 -3.81
N LEU A 140 -5.10 2.75 -3.48
CA LEU A 140 -5.28 4.11 -2.97
C LEU A 140 -5.92 5.01 -4.02
N ARG A 141 -5.47 4.95 -5.28
CA ARG A 141 -6.09 5.73 -6.38
C ARG A 141 -7.55 5.35 -6.54
N TRP A 142 -7.85 4.06 -6.54
CA TRP A 142 -9.23 3.56 -6.65
C TRP A 142 -10.11 4.03 -5.48
N TYR A 143 -9.59 3.95 -4.25
CA TYR A 143 -10.26 4.43 -3.05
C TYR A 143 -10.51 5.95 -3.09
N LEU A 144 -9.51 6.74 -3.46
CA LEU A 144 -9.63 8.19 -3.55
C LEU A 144 -10.64 8.61 -4.62
N VAL A 145 -10.62 7.99 -5.80
CA VAL A 145 -11.59 8.28 -6.88
C VAL A 145 -13.01 8.05 -6.38
N ARG A 146 -13.31 6.88 -5.79
CA ARG A 146 -14.64 6.57 -5.27
C ARG A 146 -15.06 7.49 -4.13
N LYS A 147 -14.13 7.92 -3.28
CA LYS A 147 -14.44 8.79 -2.14
C LYS A 147 -14.58 10.27 -2.53
N LEU A 148 -13.87 10.73 -3.56
CA LEU A 148 -13.90 12.12 -4.06
C LEU A 148 -15.03 12.38 -5.05
N GLU A 149 -15.53 11.35 -5.75
CA GLU A 149 -16.64 11.43 -6.69
C GLU A 149 -17.88 12.19 -6.16
N PRO A 150 -18.38 11.94 -4.93
CA PRO A 150 -19.52 12.69 -4.38
C PRO A 150 -19.21 14.18 -4.11
N TYR A 151 -17.98 14.53 -3.71
CA TYR A 151 -17.58 15.91 -3.44
C TYR A 151 -17.34 16.72 -4.72
N MET A 152 -16.97 16.05 -5.82
CA MET A 152 -16.84 16.67 -7.14
C MET A 152 -18.21 16.98 -7.75
N LYS A 153 -19.19 16.09 -7.56
CA LYS A 153 -20.59 16.29 -7.98
C LYS A 153 -21.25 17.47 -7.26
N SER A 154 -21.15 17.53 -5.92
CA SER A 154 -21.75 18.62 -5.14
C SER A 154 -21.17 20.00 -5.47
N ARG A 155 -19.88 20.08 -5.81
CA ARG A 155 -19.21 21.32 -6.21
C ARG A 155 -19.60 21.80 -7.61
N GLN A 156 -20.00 20.88 -8.50
CA GLN A 156 -20.55 21.23 -9.82
C GLN A 156 -22.00 21.72 -9.72
N GLU A 157 -22.81 21.13 -8.83
CA GLU A 157 -24.18 21.58 -8.55
C GLU A 157 -24.22 22.93 -7.81
N ALA A 158 -23.20 23.25 -7.01
CA ALA A 158 -23.09 24.50 -6.28
C ALA A 158 -22.53 25.70 -7.08
N LYS A 159 -22.22 25.55 -8.38
CA LYS A 159 -21.84 26.68 -9.22
C LYS A 159 -23.11 27.42 -9.68
N PRO A 160 -23.38 28.66 -9.23
CA PRO A 160 -24.49 29.43 -9.76
C PRO A 160 -24.24 29.71 -11.25
N THR A 161 -25.26 29.47 -12.06
CA THR A 161 -25.29 29.83 -13.48
C THR A 161 -24.91 31.32 -13.59
N PRO A 162 -23.92 31.70 -14.44
CA PRO A 162 -23.56 33.10 -14.56
C PRO A 162 -24.79 33.90 -15.06
N PRO A 163 -25.07 35.07 -14.48
CA PRO A 163 -26.24 35.85 -14.86
C PRO A 163 -26.13 36.21 -16.34
N SER A 164 -27.17 35.85 -17.11
CA SER A 164 -27.22 36.20 -18.53
C SER A 164 -27.10 37.71 -18.66
N LYS A 165 -26.13 38.16 -19.46
CA LYS A 165 -25.92 39.59 -19.72
C LYS A 165 -27.19 40.16 -20.35
N LYS A 166 -28.00 40.90 -19.57
CA LYS A 166 -29.03 41.80 -20.09
C LYS A 166 -28.36 42.75 -21.10
N LYS A 167 -28.67 42.57 -22.39
CA LYS A 167 -28.32 43.49 -23.48
C LYS A 167 -28.77 44.90 -23.09
N LYS A 168 -27.82 45.82 -22.88
CA LYS A 168 -28.10 47.26 -22.82
C LYS A 168 -28.57 47.71 -24.22
N LYS A 169 -29.79 48.24 -24.32
CA LYS A 169 -30.27 48.98 -25.50
C LYS A 169 -29.38 50.22 -25.76
N PRO A 170 -29.06 50.56 -27.01
CA PRO A 170 -28.40 51.83 -27.31
C PRO A 170 -29.34 53.00 -27.07
N LYS A 171 -28.84 54.07 -26.44
CA LYS A 171 -29.54 55.36 -26.30
C LYS A 171 -29.62 56.04 -27.66
N GLU A 172 -30.82 56.49 -28.05
CA GLU A 172 -31.05 57.43 -29.14
C GLU A 172 -30.24 58.71 -28.90
N LYS A 173 -29.49 59.10 -29.93
CA LYS A 173 -28.78 60.37 -29.99
C LYS A 173 -29.76 61.41 -30.55
N LYS A 174 -30.25 62.31 -29.68
CA LYS A 174 -30.87 63.56 -30.09
C LYS A 174 -29.77 64.47 -30.66
N THR A 175 -29.90 64.87 -31.92
CA THR A 175 -29.28 66.08 -32.46
C THR A 175 -30.37 66.86 -33.18
N SER A 176 -30.83 67.90 -32.49
CA SER A 176 -31.54 69.05 -33.03
C SER A 176 -30.51 70.09 -33.47
N SER A 177 -30.60 70.53 -34.72
CA SER A 177 -30.45 71.91 -35.22
C SER A 177 -30.37 71.88 -36.73
#